data_AF-T1GQR4-F1
#
_entry.id   AF-T1GQR4-F1
#
_cell.length_a   1.000
_cell.length_b   1.000
_cell.length_c   1.000
_cell.angle_alpha   90.00
_cell.angle_beta   90.00
_cell.angle_gamma   90.00
#
_symmetry.space_group_name_H-M   'P 1'
#
loop_
_entity.id
_entity.type
_entity.pdbx_description
1 polymer ?
#
loop_
_entity_poly.entity_id
_entity_poly.type
_entity_poly.pdbx_seq_one_letter_code
_entity_poly.pdbx_strand_id
1 'polypeptide(L)'
;MYGGHITDDWDRRLCITYLEEYMQPDLVDGELLFAPSFPAPPNTDYAGYHTYIDETMPSESPYLYGLHPNAEIGFLTSRSEKIFRTVFEMQPRD
;
A
#
# COMPACT_ATOMS: atom_id res chain seq x y z
N MET A 1 7.15 -0.55 17.65
CA MET A 1 8.41 0.15 17.35
C MET A 1 8.84 -0.24 15.93
N TYR A 2 8.43 0.52 14.91
CA TYR A 2 8.75 0.23 13.50
C TYR A 2 10.06 0.91 13.02
N GLY A 3 10.67 1.77 13.84
CA GLY A 3 11.83 2.58 13.46
C GLY A 3 13.23 1.99 13.72
N GLY A 4 13.35 0.85 14.41
CA GLY A 4 14.67 0.30 14.82
C GLY A 4 15.55 -0.17 13.66
N HIS A 5 14.95 -0.53 12.53
CA HIS A 5 15.64 -0.92 11.31
C HIS A 5 15.68 0.19 10.24
N ILE A 6 15.03 1.32 10.50
CA ILE A 6 15.00 2.45 9.57
C ILE A 6 16.24 3.31 9.81
N THR A 7 17.17 3.30 8.86
CA THR A 7 18.42 4.05 8.94
C THR A 7 18.31 5.45 8.36
N ASP A 8 17.51 5.64 7.31
CA ASP A 8 17.31 6.94 6.66
C ASP A 8 16.34 7.84 7.45
N ASP A 9 16.66 9.11 7.58
CA ASP A 9 15.88 10.07 8.37
C ASP A 9 14.53 10.41 7.73
N TRP A 10 14.46 10.43 6.40
CA TRP A 10 13.21 10.68 5.67
C TRP A 10 12.28 9.48 5.74
N ASP A 11 12.82 8.26 5.62
CA ASP A 11 12.03 7.04 5.83
C ASP A 11 11.48 6.97 7.26
N ARG A 12 12.27 7.42 8.25
CA ARG A 12 11.82 7.43 9.65
C ARG A 12 10.68 8.43 9.83
N ARG A 13 10.81 9.63 9.25
CA ARG A 13 9.76 10.63 9.27
C ARG A 13 8.48 10.10 8.61
N LEU A 14 8.59 9.49 7.43
CA LEU A 14 7.45 8.89 6.73
C LEU A 14 6.75 7.83 7.60
N CYS A 15 7.51 6.93 8.21
CA CYS A 15 6.96 5.90 9.10
C CYS A 15 6.23 6.49 10.32
N ILE A 16 6.79 7.55 10.92
CA ILE A 16 6.14 8.24 12.05
C ILE A 16 4.81 8.85 11.60
N THR A 17 4.79 9.54 10.45
CA THR A 17 3.57 10.14 9.91
C THR A 17 2.49 9.09 9.65
N TYR A 18 2.82 7.92 9.09
CA TYR A 18 1.85 6.84 8.93
C TYR A 18 1.26 6.36 10.27
N LEU A 19 2.09 6.24 11.31
CA LEU A 19 1.61 5.83 12.63
C LEU A 19 0.72 6.90 13.25
N GLU A 20 1.07 8.17 13.10
CA GLU A 20 0.27 9.29 13.58
C GLU A 20 -1.09 9.32 12.86
N GLU A 21 -1.15 9.14 11.55
CA GLU A 21 -2.42 9.16 10.80
C GLU A 21 -3.34 7.99 11.13
N TYR A 22 -2.79 6.77 11.32
CA TYR A 22 -3.64 5.59 11.55
C TYR A 22 -3.97 5.33 13.01
N MET A 23 -3.12 5.71 13.97
CA MET A 23 -3.35 5.46 15.40
C MET A 23 -4.13 6.60 16.05
N GLN A 24 -5.30 6.91 15.47
CA GLN A 24 -6.22 7.95 15.95
C GLN A 24 -7.37 7.34 16.77
N PRO A 25 -7.99 8.10 17.69
CA PRO A 25 -9.19 7.66 18.41
C PRO A 25 -10.32 7.20 17.48
N ASP A 26 -10.50 7.90 16.36
CA ASP A 26 -11.49 7.62 15.32
C ASP A 26 -11.37 6.19 14.75
N LEU A 27 -10.19 5.56 14.84
CA LEU A 27 -10.01 4.15 14.46
C LEU A 27 -10.82 3.22 15.36
N VAL A 28 -10.84 3.51 16.67
CA VAL A 28 -11.53 2.71 17.67
C VAL A 28 -13.05 2.99 17.62
N ASP A 29 -13.40 4.24 17.34
CA ASP A 29 -14.79 4.69 17.20
C ASP A 29 -15.42 4.24 15.85
N GLY A 30 -14.60 3.75 14.91
CA GLY A 30 -15.03 3.21 13.63
C GLY A 30 -15.32 4.27 12.57
N GLU A 31 -14.86 5.50 12.77
CA GLU A 31 -15.06 6.65 11.86
C GLU A 31 -13.85 6.89 10.94
N LEU A 32 -12.70 6.24 11.21
CA LEU A 32 -11.50 6.40 10.41
C LEU A 32 -11.67 5.85 8.98
N LEU A 33 -11.16 6.61 8.00
CA LEU A 33 -10.98 6.18 6.63
C LEU A 33 -9.48 5.99 6.36
N PHE A 34 -9.05 4.81 5.91
CA PHE A 34 -7.64 4.57 5.54
C PHE A 34 -7.23 5.31 4.28
N ALA A 35 -8.17 5.45 3.35
CA ALA A 35 -8.10 6.28 2.16
C ALA A 35 -9.53 6.74 1.82
N PRO A 36 -9.71 7.75 0.96
CA PRO A 36 -11.04 8.09 0.46
C PRO A 36 -11.76 6.87 -0.09
N SER A 37 -13.02 6.71 0.32
CA SER A 37 -13.86 5.54 0.04
C SER A 37 -13.35 4.19 0.57
N PHE A 38 -12.36 4.17 1.47
CA PHE A 38 -11.88 2.96 2.13
C PHE A 38 -11.93 3.10 3.66
N PRO A 39 -13.05 2.70 4.30
CA PRO A 39 -13.20 2.80 5.74
C PRO A 39 -12.30 1.83 6.51
N ALA A 40 -12.10 2.08 7.80
CA ALA A 40 -11.54 1.10 8.72
C ALA A 40 -12.58 -0.01 8.99
N PRO A 41 -12.14 -1.27 9.19
CA PRO A 41 -13.05 -2.36 9.51
C PRO A 41 -13.74 -2.11 10.86
N PRO A 42 -15.03 -2.49 11.00
CA PRO A 42 -15.70 -2.46 12.29
C PRO A 42 -15.06 -3.46 13.26
N ASN A 43 -15.29 -3.26 14.56
CA ASN A 43 -14.86 -4.22 15.58
C ASN A 43 -15.59 -5.55 15.38
N THR A 44 -14.85 -6.56 14.93
CA THR A 44 -15.37 -7.89 14.59
C THR A 44 -14.41 -8.99 15.04
N ASP A 45 -14.80 -10.24 14.87
CA ASP A 45 -13.93 -11.37 15.17
C ASP A 45 -12.92 -11.63 14.04
N TYR A 46 -12.01 -12.58 14.26
CA TYR A 46 -10.97 -12.91 13.30
C TYR A 46 -11.54 -13.24 11.91
N ALA A 47 -12.64 -14.00 11.85
CA ALA A 47 -13.28 -14.37 10.59
C ALA A 47 -13.89 -13.15 9.89
N GLY A 48 -14.54 -12.25 10.64
CA GLY A 48 -15.10 -11.02 10.11
C GLY A 48 -14.05 -10.09 9.49
N TYR A 49 -12.83 -10.02 10.05
CA TYR A 49 -11.75 -9.24 9.43
C TYR A 49 -11.31 -9.81 8.08
N HIS A 50 -11.27 -11.14 7.92
CA HIS A 50 -10.98 -11.76 6.63
C HIS A 50 -12.06 -11.45 5.60
N THR A 51 -13.33 -11.60 5.98
CA THR A 51 -14.46 -11.24 5.10
C THR A 51 -14.40 -9.76 4.70
N TYR A 52 -14.10 -8.87 5.64
CA TYR A 52 -13.95 -7.44 5.34
C TYR A 52 -12.85 -7.17 4.30
N ILE A 53 -11.69 -7.81 4.47
CA ILE A 53 -10.56 -7.71 3.54
C ILE A 53 -10.96 -8.19 2.15
N ASP A 54 -11.62 -9.34 2.05
CA ASP A 54 -12.02 -9.94 0.76
C ASP A 54 -13.07 -9.08 0.03
N GLU A 55 -13.98 -8.43 0.76
CA GLU A 55 -15.10 -7.67 0.17
C GLU A 55 -14.76 -6.19 -0.09
N THR A 56 -13.91 -5.57 0.74
CA THR A 56 -13.77 -4.11 0.79
C THR A 56 -12.42 -3.61 0.29
N MET A 57 -11.43 -4.49 0.10
CA MET A 57 -10.09 -4.07 -0.32
C MET A 57 -10.13 -3.50 -1.76
N PRO A 58 -9.75 -2.22 -1.95
CA PRO A 58 -9.68 -1.63 -3.28
C PRO A 58 -8.49 -2.20 -4.07
N SER A 59 -8.54 -2.08 -5.40
CA SER A 59 -7.39 -2.39 -6.25
C SER A 59 -6.20 -1.52 -5.86
N GLU A 60 -4.99 -2.09 -5.87
CA GLU A 60 -3.76 -1.34 -5.58
C GLU A 60 -3.64 -0.09 -6.46
N SER A 61 -3.35 1.04 -5.82
CA SER A 61 -3.14 2.32 -6.48
C SER A 61 -2.16 3.15 -5.64
N PRO A 62 -1.30 3.99 -6.24
CA PRO A 62 -0.40 4.87 -5.49
C PRO A 62 -1.12 5.75 -4.46
N TYR A 63 -2.38 6.07 -4.74
CA TYR A 63 -3.20 6.91 -3.88
C TYR A 63 -3.40 6.32 -2.48
N LEU A 64 -3.49 5.00 -2.36
CA LEU A 64 -3.63 4.29 -1.08
C LEU A 64 -2.40 4.47 -0.18
N TYR A 65 -1.26 4.85 -0.76
CA TYR A 65 0.00 5.12 -0.08
C TYR A 65 0.33 6.61 0.02
N GLY A 66 -0.66 7.49 -0.20
CA GLY A 66 -0.46 8.94 -0.21
C GLY A 66 0.41 9.46 -1.36
N LEU A 67 0.59 8.67 -2.43
CA LEU A 67 1.40 9.03 -3.58
C LEU A 67 0.54 9.60 -4.72
N HIS A 68 1.14 10.47 -5.52
CA HIS A 68 0.51 10.98 -6.74
C HIS A 68 0.33 9.85 -7.78
N PRO A 69 -0.77 9.79 -8.54
CA PRO A 69 -1.01 8.75 -9.56
C PRO A 69 0.13 8.57 -10.57
N ASN A 70 0.86 9.64 -10.89
CA ASN A 70 2.06 9.57 -11.74
C ASN A 70 3.16 8.62 -11.25
N ALA A 71 3.20 8.27 -9.95
CA ALA A 71 4.14 7.27 -9.42
C ALA A 71 3.93 5.89 -10.08
N GLU A 72 2.70 5.58 -10.48
CA GLU A 72 2.37 4.33 -11.16
C GLU A 72 3.00 4.25 -12.56
N ILE A 73 3.10 5.38 -13.27
CA ILE A 73 3.64 5.43 -14.63
C ILE A 73 5.09 4.93 -14.64
N GLY A 74 5.92 5.42 -13.71
CA GLY A 74 7.33 4.99 -13.60
C GLY A 74 7.45 3.50 -13.26
N PHE A 75 6.60 3.02 -12.35
CA PHE A 75 6.54 1.60 -11.98
C PHE A 75 6.14 0.72 -13.17
N LEU A 76 5.04 1.04 -13.86
CA LEU A 76 4.53 0.27 -14.99
C LEU A 76 5.50 0.29 -16.18
N THR A 77 6.17 1.41 -16.42
CA THR A 77 7.20 1.53 -17.47
C THR A 77 8.38 0.58 -17.17
N SER A 78 8.94 0.68 -15.97
CA SER A 78 10.07 -0.17 -15.54
C SER A 78 9.70 -1.66 -15.56
N ARG A 79 8.47 -1.99 -15.14
CA ARG A 79 7.94 -3.35 -15.17
C ARG A 79 7.79 -3.87 -16.61
N SER A 80 7.27 -3.04 -17.51
CA SER A 80 7.09 -3.38 -18.92
C SER A 80 8.43 -3.64 -19.60
N GLU A 81 9.43 -2.77 -19.38
CA GLU A 81 10.80 -2.98 -19.87
C GLU A 81 11.40 -4.29 -19.37
N LYS A 82 11.22 -4.61 -18.08
CA LYS A 82 11.70 -5.88 -17.51
C LYS A 82 11.02 -7.07 -18.17
N ILE A 83 9.72 -7.01 -18.44
CA ILE A 83 8.99 -8.07 -19.15
C ILE A 83 9.53 -8.23 -20.56
N PHE A 84 9.66 -7.15 -21.34
CA PHE A 84 10.17 -7.21 -22.70
C PHE A 84 11.60 -7.76 -22.77
N ARG A 85 12.48 -7.33 -21.85
CA ARG A 85 13.84 -7.88 -21.75
C ARG A 85 13.81 -9.37 -21.45
N THR A 86 12.99 -9.82 -20.51
CA THR A 86 12.86 -11.24 -20.16
C THR A 86 12.39 -12.06 -21.36
N VAL A 87 11.39 -11.56 -22.10
CA VAL A 87 10.90 -12.22 -23.32
C VAL A 87 12.00 -12.29 -24.39
N PHE A 88 12.78 -11.22 -24.57
CA PHE A 88 13.89 -11.19 -25.51
C PHE A 88 15.00 -12.19 -25.13
N GLU A 89 15.31 -12.33 -23.84
CA GLU A 89 16.28 -13.31 -23.33
C GLU A 89 15.83 -14.76 -23.52
N MET A 90 14.52 -15.02 -23.60
CA MET A 90 13.96 -16.34 -23.89
C MET A 90 13.97 -16.70 -25.38
N GLN A 91 14.34 -15.77 -26.27
CA GLN A 91 14.44 -16.07 -27.69
C GLN A 91 15.51 -17.14 -27.93
N PRO A 92 15.22 -18.20 -28.71
CA PRO A 92 16.22 -19.21 -29.05
C PRO A 92 17.40 -18.55 -29.74
N ARG A 93 18.61 -18.86 -29.25
CA ARG A 93 19.86 -18.46 -29.88
C ARG A 93 20.14 -19.47 -30.99
N ASP A 94 19.99 -19.05 -32.24
CA ASP A 94 20.75 -19.63 -33.34
C ASP A 94 22.20 -19.13 -33.29
#